data_AF-A0A524I0X5-F1
#
_entry.id   AF-A0A524I0X5-F1
#
_cell.length_a   1.000
_cell.length_b   1.000
_cell.length_c   1.000
_cell.angle_alpha   90.00
_cell.angle_beta   90.00
_cell.angle_gamma   90.00
#
_symmetry.space_group_name_H-M   'P 1'
#
loop_
_entity.id
_entity.type
_entity.pdbx_description
1 polymer ?
#
loop_
_entity_poly.entity_id
_entity_poly.type
_entity_poly.pdbx_seq_one_letter_code
_entity_poly.pdbx_strand_id
1 'polypeptide(L)'
;MRDCRNAESFYLYLEGELDPAERRGLESHLEDCPACREALAERRLLHEAFTSLPPLEVPPDFALSVMDRLPEPATVGHRWLAPLIAATASLVVGLFGFYLLTGESLSDVLVAVSRISGSATGRFLPLLAKMFKVGTLVLKLAADLVSMLVTGLGAVLHALGPQGIGLILGLGLLLSLLLFFGAKRLLSLGEKT
;
A
#
# COMPACT_ATOMS: atom_id res chain seq x y z
N MET A 1 23.39 -41.04 -21.76
CA MET A 1 23.77 -39.81 -22.51
C MET A 1 23.09 -38.53 -21.98
N ARG A 2 22.48 -38.51 -20.78
CA ARG A 2 21.77 -37.30 -20.28
C ARG A 2 22.33 -36.67 -19.01
N ASP A 3 23.50 -37.09 -18.52
CA ASP A 3 24.12 -36.40 -17.38
C ASP A 3 25.65 -36.60 -17.36
N CYS A 4 26.34 -36.04 -18.35
CA CYS A 4 27.81 -36.00 -18.35
C CYS A 4 28.26 -34.81 -17.51
N ARG A 5 29.25 -35.02 -16.63
CA ARG A 5 29.80 -33.99 -15.73
C ARG A 5 30.48 -32.85 -16.52
N ASN A 6 30.42 -31.64 -15.96
CA ASN A 6 30.98 -30.44 -16.59
C ASN A 6 32.53 -30.47 -16.60
N ALA A 7 33.14 -29.68 -17.50
CA ALA A 7 34.60 -29.64 -17.63
C ALA A 7 35.30 -29.15 -16.35
N GLU A 8 34.68 -28.24 -15.61
CA GLU A 8 35.18 -27.67 -14.36
C GLU A 8 35.38 -28.75 -13.29
N SER A 9 34.41 -29.66 -13.10
CA SER A 9 34.53 -30.74 -12.12
C SER A 9 35.71 -31.67 -12.38
N PHE A 10 36.14 -31.84 -13.64
CA PHE A 10 37.34 -32.61 -13.95
C PHE A 10 38.62 -31.90 -13.49
N TYR A 11 38.70 -30.57 -13.64
CA TYR A 11 39.86 -29.80 -13.16
C TYR A 11 39.91 -29.77 -11.63
N LEU A 12 38.77 -29.50 -10.97
CA LEU A 12 38.67 -29.57 -9.51
C LEU A 12 38.99 -30.97 -8.97
N TYR A 13 38.67 -32.03 -9.72
CA TYR A 13 39.07 -33.40 -9.36
C TYR A 13 40.58 -33.59 -9.44
N LEU A 14 41.23 -33.12 -10.52
CA LEU A 14 42.68 -33.21 -10.72
C LEU A 14 43.47 -32.36 -9.71
N GLU A 15 42.94 -31.19 -9.35
CA GLU A 15 43.52 -30.27 -8.36
C GLU A 15 43.21 -30.68 -6.91
N GLY A 16 42.33 -31.68 -6.71
CA GLY A 16 41.96 -32.18 -5.39
C GLY A 16 40.97 -31.29 -4.63
N GLU A 17 40.40 -30.27 -5.28
CA GLU A 17 39.51 -29.25 -4.71
C GLU A 17 38.03 -29.66 -4.64
N LEU A 18 37.65 -30.81 -5.22
CA LEU A 18 36.28 -31.34 -5.07
C LEU A 18 35.97 -31.77 -3.62
N ASP A 19 34.74 -31.47 -3.19
CA ASP A 19 34.20 -31.99 -1.94
C ASP A 19 34.09 -33.54 -1.97
N PRO A 20 34.26 -34.25 -0.84
CA PRO A 20 34.18 -35.70 -0.79
C PRO A 20 32.86 -36.31 -1.31
N ALA A 21 31.73 -35.61 -1.25
CA ALA A 21 30.47 -36.07 -1.83
C ALA A 21 30.48 -35.98 -3.37
N GLU A 22 30.99 -34.86 -3.90
CA GLU A 22 31.08 -34.62 -5.33
C GLU A 22 32.11 -35.52 -6.01
N ARG A 23 33.26 -35.74 -5.34
CA ARG A 23 34.29 -36.68 -5.78
C ARG A 23 33.74 -38.09 -5.97
N ARG A 24 33.03 -38.63 -4.97
CA ARG A 24 32.38 -39.96 -5.05
C ARG A 24 31.35 -40.02 -6.18
N GLY A 25 30.57 -38.96 -6.35
CA GLY A 25 29.60 -38.86 -7.44
C GLY A 25 30.24 -38.81 -8.83
N LEU A 26 31.43 -38.23 -8.95
CA LEU A 26 32.21 -38.22 -10.19
C LEU A 26 32.85 -39.59 -10.45
N GLU A 27 33.46 -40.21 -9.43
CA GLU A 27 34.06 -41.55 -9.53
C GLU A 27 33.05 -42.60 -9.98
N SER A 28 31.87 -42.65 -9.35
CA SER A 28 30.77 -43.53 -9.77
C SER A 28 30.35 -43.28 -11.22
N HIS A 29 30.30 -42.02 -11.67
CA HIS A 29 29.96 -41.71 -13.06
C HIS A 29 31.03 -42.18 -14.05
N LEU A 30 32.32 -42.12 -13.67
CA LEU A 30 33.43 -42.57 -14.49
C LEU A 30 33.48 -44.10 -14.65
N GLU A 31 32.93 -44.86 -13.70
CA GLU A 31 32.76 -46.32 -13.85
C GLU A 31 31.77 -46.64 -14.98
N ASP A 32 30.68 -45.89 -15.06
CA ASP A 32 29.58 -46.14 -15.99
C ASP A 32 29.72 -45.45 -17.37
N CYS A 33 30.48 -44.35 -17.47
CA CYS A 33 30.54 -43.51 -18.67
C CYS A 33 31.93 -43.51 -19.33
N PRO A 34 32.15 -44.27 -20.44
CA PRO A 34 33.44 -44.31 -21.13
C PRO A 34 33.82 -42.97 -21.77
N ALA A 35 32.85 -42.18 -22.24
CA ALA A 35 33.10 -40.86 -22.82
C ALA A 35 33.67 -39.87 -21.79
N CYS A 36 33.19 -39.90 -20.55
CA CYS A 36 33.73 -39.06 -19.48
C CYS A 36 35.12 -39.52 -19.01
N ARG A 37 35.42 -40.83 -19.09
CA ARG A 37 36.78 -41.33 -18.83
C ARG A 37 37.79 -40.81 -19.85
N GLU A 38 37.44 -40.87 -21.14
CA GLU A 38 38.30 -40.34 -22.21
C GLU A 38 38.52 -38.83 -22.06
N ALA A 39 37.44 -38.08 -21.78
CA ALA A 39 37.52 -36.65 -21.52
C ALA A 39 38.40 -36.29 -20.30
N LEU A 40 38.35 -37.10 -19.22
CA LEU A 40 39.23 -36.93 -18.07
C LEU A 40 40.68 -37.25 -18.41
N ALA A 41 40.94 -38.31 -19.19
CA ALA A 41 42.29 -38.68 -19.61
C ALA A 41 42.96 -37.59 -20.45
N GLU A 42 42.24 -37.00 -21.41
CA GLU A 42 42.72 -35.86 -22.20
C GLU A 42 43.12 -34.68 -21.31
N ARG A 43 42.28 -34.31 -20.34
CA ARG A 43 42.55 -33.20 -19.41
C ARG A 43 43.71 -33.50 -18.48
N ARG A 44 43.85 -34.75 -18.05
CA ARG A 44 44.96 -35.18 -17.19
C ARG A 44 46.30 -34.97 -17.88
N LEU A 45 46.40 -35.27 -19.19
CA LEU A 45 47.62 -35.01 -19.96
C LEU A 45 47.99 -33.52 -19.97
N LEU A 46 47.00 -32.65 -20.16
CA LEU A 46 47.23 -31.19 -20.12
C LEU A 46 47.62 -30.72 -18.71
N HIS A 47 46.94 -31.20 -17.68
CA HIS A 47 47.23 -30.84 -16.28
C HIS A 47 48.64 -31.31 -15.86
N GLU A 48 49.05 -32.52 -16.23
CA GLU A 48 50.40 -33.03 -16.01
C GLU A 48 51.44 -32.19 -16.76
N ALA A 49 51.15 -31.78 -18.01
CA ALA A 49 52.04 -30.88 -18.74
C ALA A 49 52.23 -29.55 -18.00
N PHE A 50 51.16 -28.92 -17.51
CA PHE A 50 51.25 -27.64 -16.77
C PHE A 50 51.92 -27.78 -15.40
N THR A 51 51.62 -28.84 -14.64
CA THR A 51 52.19 -29.05 -13.30
C THR A 51 53.65 -29.50 -13.35
N SER A 52 54.11 -30.04 -14.48
CA SER A 52 55.51 -30.40 -14.71
C SER A 52 56.42 -29.21 -15.05
N LEU A 53 55.88 -28.01 -15.27
CA LEU A 53 56.69 -26.83 -15.56
C LEU A 53 57.58 -26.47 -14.35
N PRO A 54 58.82 -26.02 -14.60
CA PRO A 54 59.67 -25.51 -13.54
C PRO A 54 59.02 -24.28 -12.88
N PRO A 55 59.27 -24.06 -11.57
CA PRO A 55 58.76 -22.87 -10.90
C PRO A 55 59.30 -21.62 -11.59
N LEU A 56 58.40 -20.68 -11.88
CA LEU A 56 58.74 -19.39 -12.46
C LEU A 56 59.48 -18.55 -11.40
N GLU A 57 60.71 -18.15 -11.70
CA GLU A 57 61.41 -17.15 -10.90
C GLU A 57 60.76 -15.78 -11.13
N VAL A 58 60.09 -15.25 -10.11
CA VAL A 58 59.49 -13.91 -10.14
C VAL A 58 60.41 -12.90 -9.46
N PRO A 59 60.50 -11.66 -9.97
CA PRO A 59 61.23 -10.59 -9.30
C PRO A 59 60.69 -10.35 -7.87
N PRO A 60 61.56 -9.98 -6.91
CA PRO A 60 61.15 -9.78 -5.51
C PRO A 60 60.08 -8.70 -5.35
N ASP A 61 60.06 -7.69 -6.22
CA ASP A 61 59.12 -6.58 -6.19
C ASP A 61 57.90 -6.76 -7.11
N PHE A 62 57.68 -7.96 -7.67
CA PHE A 62 56.59 -8.19 -8.62
C PHE A 62 55.21 -7.87 -8.01
N ALA A 63 54.93 -8.39 -6.81
CA ALA A 63 53.66 -8.15 -6.13
C ALA A 63 53.45 -6.65 -5.84
N LEU A 64 54.49 -5.96 -5.37
CA LEU A 64 54.43 -4.52 -5.11
C LEU A 64 54.17 -3.73 -6.39
N SER A 65 54.87 -4.06 -7.48
CA SER A 65 54.69 -3.39 -8.78
C SER A 65 53.30 -3.61 -9.38
N VAL A 66 52.70 -4.78 -9.16
CA VAL A 66 51.31 -5.05 -9.59
C VAL A 66 50.34 -4.24 -8.74
N MET A 67 50.50 -4.26 -7.42
CA MET A 67 49.60 -3.55 -6.49
C MET A 67 49.63 -2.03 -6.71
N ASP A 68 50.78 -1.45 -7.00
CA ASP A 68 50.94 -0.01 -7.29
C ASP A 68 50.26 0.42 -8.59
N ARG A 69 50.07 -0.51 -9.53
CA ARG A 69 49.38 -0.26 -10.81
C ARG A 69 47.89 -0.55 -10.77
N LEU A 70 47.38 -1.08 -9.66
CA LEU A 70 45.94 -1.27 -9.51
C LEU A 70 45.27 0.10 -9.44
N PRO A 71 44.16 0.31 -10.17
CA PRO A 71 43.38 1.52 -10.01
C PRO A 71 42.91 1.61 -8.55
N GLU A 72 43.00 2.81 -7.97
CA GLU A 72 42.42 3.04 -6.64
C GLU A 72 40.95 2.62 -6.68
N PRO A 73 40.48 1.84 -5.69
CA PRO A 73 39.08 1.46 -5.64
C PRO A 73 38.28 2.76 -5.61
N ALA A 74 37.39 2.93 -6.60
CA ALA A 74 36.54 4.11 -6.68
C ALA A 74 35.78 4.21 -5.37
N THR A 75 36.19 5.14 -4.50
CA THR A 75 35.43 5.44 -3.30
C THR A 75 34.15 6.07 -3.80
N VAL A 76 33.09 5.27 -3.89
CA VAL A 76 31.70 5.74 -4.00
C VAL A 76 31.40 6.47 -2.72
N GLY A 77 31.91 7.70 -2.62
CA GLY A 77 31.76 8.54 -1.45
C GLY A 77 30.28 8.66 -1.16
N HIS A 78 29.90 8.44 0.10
CA HIS A 78 28.54 8.61 0.59
C HIS A 78 28.06 10.08 0.56
N ARG A 79 28.48 10.86 -0.44
CA ARG A 79 28.09 12.25 -0.70
C ARG A 79 26.57 12.43 -0.82
N TRP A 80 25.84 11.36 -1.15
CA TRP A 80 24.37 11.35 -1.12
C TRP A 80 23.78 11.37 0.30
N LEU A 81 24.53 10.97 1.32
CA LEU A 81 24.14 11.04 2.73
C LEU A 81 24.44 12.40 3.37
N ALA A 82 25.26 13.24 2.74
CA ALA A 82 25.56 14.59 3.21
C ALA A 82 24.30 15.44 3.55
N PRO A 83 23.24 15.49 2.71
CA PRO A 83 22.02 16.19 3.08
C PRO A 83 21.28 15.55 4.26
N LEU A 84 21.38 14.23 4.43
CA LEU A 84 20.75 13.48 5.51
C LEU A 84 21.42 13.79 6.85
N ILE A 85 22.76 13.85 6.86
CA ILE A 85 23.55 14.26 8.02
C ILE A 85 23.25 15.72 8.39
N ALA A 86 23.20 16.63 7.41
CA ALA A 86 22.86 18.03 7.66
C ALA A 86 21.45 18.19 8.28
N ALA A 87 20.45 17.47 7.75
CA ALA A 87 19.09 17.51 8.27
C ALA A 87 19.00 17.04 9.73
N THR A 88 19.70 15.94 10.07
CA THR A 88 19.73 15.44 11.45
C THR A 88 20.42 16.42 12.40
N ALA A 89 21.52 17.03 11.99
CA ALA A 89 22.22 18.03 12.81
C ALA A 89 21.35 19.26 13.07
N SER A 90 20.66 19.79 12.05
CA SER A 90 19.74 20.92 12.22
C SER A 90 18.59 20.59 13.16
N LEU A 91 18.03 19.38 13.06
CA LEU A 91 16.93 18.96 13.93
C LEU A 91 17.39 18.86 15.38
N VAL A 92 18.55 18.27 15.65
CA VAL A 92 19.12 18.15 17.00
C VAL A 92 19.41 19.53 17.61
N VAL A 93 20.01 20.44 16.85
CA VAL A 93 20.30 21.81 17.31
C VAL A 93 19.00 22.56 17.62
N GLY A 94 17.97 22.44 16.76
CA GLY A 94 16.67 23.05 16.99
C GLY A 94 15.97 22.50 18.24
N LEU A 95 15.98 21.18 18.43
CA LEU A 95 15.43 20.51 19.61
C LEU A 95 16.15 20.94 20.89
N PHE A 96 17.48 21.01 20.84
CA PHE A 96 18.31 21.39 21.98
C PHE A 96 18.12 22.87 22.34
N GLY A 97 18.05 23.76 21.34
CA GLY A 97 17.71 25.16 21.53
C GLY A 97 16.32 25.33 22.15
N PHE A 98 15.32 24.60 21.64
CA PHE A 98 13.97 24.60 22.20
C PHE A 98 13.94 24.14 23.66
N TYR A 99 14.68 23.07 23.99
CA TYR A 99 14.83 22.57 25.36
C TYR A 99 15.46 23.63 26.28
N LEU A 100 16.52 24.31 25.82
CA LEU A 100 17.18 25.37 26.61
C LEU A 100 16.29 26.60 26.83
N LEU A 101 15.47 26.98 25.84
CA LEU A 101 14.59 28.15 25.95
C LEU A 101 13.35 27.89 26.80
N THR A 102 12.76 26.70 26.67
CA THR A 102 11.46 26.39 27.28
C THR A 102 11.64 25.69 28.63
N GLY A 103 12.78 25.03 28.87
CA GLY A 103 13.03 24.21 30.06
C GLY A 103 12.20 22.93 30.13
N GLU A 104 11.31 22.71 29.16
CA GLU A 104 10.40 21.58 29.08
C GLU A 104 11.01 20.46 28.22
N SER A 105 10.87 19.22 28.68
CA SER A 105 11.37 18.06 27.96
C SER A 105 10.45 17.72 26.77
N LEU A 106 10.98 17.06 25.74
CA LEU A 106 10.17 16.57 24.61
C LEU A 106 9.04 15.65 25.05
N SER A 107 9.26 14.89 26.12
CA SER A 107 8.24 14.07 26.76
C SER A 107 7.07 14.89 27.29
N ASP A 108 7.32 16.06 27.89
CA ASP A 108 6.25 16.92 28.43
C ASP A 108 5.38 17.49 27.31
N VAL A 109 6.00 17.89 26.18
CA VAL A 109 5.28 18.34 24.98
C VAL A 109 4.46 17.21 24.36
N LEU A 110 5.04 16.01 24.24
CA LEU A 110 4.32 14.84 23.71
C LEU A 110 3.13 14.47 24.59
N VAL A 111 3.32 14.50 25.92
CA VAL A 111 2.27 14.22 26.90
C VAL A 111 1.20 15.31 26.85
N ALA A 112 1.56 16.59 26.73
CA ALA A 112 0.62 17.69 26.58
C ALA A 112 -0.23 17.54 25.30
N VAL A 113 0.38 17.25 24.15
CA VAL A 113 -0.32 17.02 22.88
C VAL A 113 -1.24 15.80 22.97
N SER A 114 -0.77 14.69 23.56
CA SER A 114 -1.58 13.49 23.72
C SER A 114 -2.78 13.71 24.64
N ARG A 115 -2.61 14.49 25.72
CA ARG A 115 -3.67 14.84 26.66
C ARG A 115 -4.69 15.79 26.04
N ILE A 116 -4.24 16.75 25.21
CA ILE A 116 -5.11 17.62 24.42
C ILE A 116 -5.95 16.80 23.44
N SER A 117 -5.32 15.88 22.70
CA SER A 117 -5.99 15.02 21.73
C SER A 117 -7.01 14.08 22.41
N GLY A 118 -6.64 13.50 23.56
CA GLY A 118 -7.56 12.71 24.38
C GLY A 118 -8.75 13.52 24.92
N SER A 119 -8.53 14.77 25.31
CA SER A 119 -9.60 15.67 25.80
C SER A 119 -10.56 16.10 24.67
N ALA A 120 -10.07 16.22 23.44
CA ALA A 120 -10.88 16.49 22.27
C ALA A 120 -11.81 15.30 21.96
N THR A 121 -11.26 14.08 21.90
CA THR A 121 -12.05 12.85 21.69
C THR A 121 -13.12 12.66 22.77
N GLY A 122 -12.80 12.96 24.03
CA GLY A 122 -13.77 12.91 25.14
C GLY A 122 -14.94 13.90 25.02
N ARG A 123 -14.77 15.03 24.32
CA ARG A 123 -15.84 16.01 24.07
C ARG A 123 -16.67 15.67 22.83
N PHE A 124 -16.06 15.15 21.77
CA PHE A 124 -16.77 14.87 20.52
C PHE A 124 -17.67 13.63 20.61
N LEU A 125 -17.26 12.60 21.34
CA LEU A 125 -18.02 11.35 21.48
C LEU A 125 -19.43 11.54 22.07
N PRO A 126 -19.64 12.25 23.21
CA PRO A 126 -20.97 12.51 23.74
C PRO A 126 -21.78 13.47 22.86
N LEU A 127 -21.13 14.34 22.09
CA LEU A 127 -21.79 15.25 21.15
C LEU A 127 -22.41 14.49 19.98
N LEU A 128 -21.67 13.57 19.36
CA LEU A 128 -22.20 12.68 18.32
C LEU A 128 -23.36 11.83 18.86
N ALA A 129 -23.21 11.28 20.08
CA ALA A 129 -24.26 10.48 20.71
C ALA A 129 -25.55 11.30 20.97
N LYS A 130 -25.42 12.54 21.44
CA LYS A 130 -26.56 13.45 21.63
C LYS A 130 -27.21 13.82 20.28
N MET A 131 -26.42 14.13 19.26
CA MET A 131 -26.92 14.43 17.92
C MET A 131 -27.71 13.26 17.34
N PHE A 132 -27.20 12.03 17.48
CA PHE A 132 -27.89 10.84 17.02
C PHE A 132 -29.21 10.62 17.78
N LYS A 133 -29.19 10.74 19.13
CA LYS A 133 -30.39 10.60 19.95
C LYS A 133 -31.46 11.64 19.57
N VAL A 134 -31.08 12.90 19.40
CA VAL A 134 -32.00 13.97 18.96
C VAL A 134 -32.55 13.66 17.57
N GLY A 135 -31.70 13.25 16.62
CA GLY A 135 -32.11 12.84 15.28
C GLY A 135 -33.15 11.72 15.29
N THR A 136 -32.92 10.66 16.09
CA THR A 136 -33.89 9.56 16.23
C THR A 136 -35.21 10.01 16.86
N LEU A 137 -35.18 10.96 17.81
CA LEU A 137 -36.39 11.49 18.43
C LEU A 137 -37.23 12.32 17.45
N VAL A 138 -36.56 13.18 16.67
CA VAL A 138 -37.21 13.99 15.62
C VAL A 138 -37.82 13.11 14.54
N LEU A 139 -37.10 12.07 14.11
CA LEU A 139 -37.61 11.12 13.12
C LEU A 139 -38.85 10.36 13.64
N LYS A 140 -38.84 9.98 14.92
CA LYS A 140 -40.00 9.33 15.56
C LYS A 140 -41.21 10.26 15.64
N LEU A 141 -41.01 11.52 16.04
CA LEU A 141 -42.07 12.52 16.06
C LEU A 141 -42.68 12.75 14.67
N ALA A 142 -41.85 12.78 13.63
CA ALA A 142 -42.33 12.88 12.25
C ALA A 142 -43.16 11.65 11.84
N ALA A 143 -42.70 10.44 12.18
CA ALA A 143 -43.43 9.20 11.90
C ALA A 143 -44.79 9.15 12.62
N ASP A 144 -44.82 9.53 13.90
CA ASP A 144 -46.06 9.58 14.68
C ASP A 144 -47.06 10.60 14.09
N LEU A 145 -46.58 11.78 13.68
CA LEU A 145 -47.41 12.80 13.04
C LEU A 145 -48.02 12.32 11.71
N VAL A 146 -47.23 11.64 10.88
CA VAL A 146 -47.71 11.03 9.62
C VAL A 146 -48.75 9.96 9.92
N SER A 147 -48.51 9.09 10.91
CA SER A 147 -49.45 8.04 11.27
C SER A 147 -50.80 8.63 11.70
N MET A 148 -50.77 9.69 12.50
CA MET A 148 -51.96 10.38 13.01
C MET A 148 -52.75 11.03 11.86
N LEU A 149 -52.03 11.64 10.90
CA LEU A 149 -52.62 12.22 9.69
C LEU A 149 -53.32 11.16 8.82
N VAL A 150 -52.67 10.02 8.62
CA VAL A 150 -53.22 8.90 7.81
C VAL A 150 -54.44 8.31 8.49
N THR A 151 -54.40 8.05 9.80
CA THR A 151 -55.58 7.56 10.53
C THR A 151 -56.72 8.57 10.56
N GLY A 152 -56.42 9.87 10.73
CA GLY A 152 -57.42 10.92 10.70
C GLY A 152 -58.10 11.04 9.33
N LEU A 153 -57.29 11.03 8.27
CA LEU A 153 -57.81 11.06 6.89
C LEU A 153 -58.61 9.79 6.58
N GLY A 154 -58.14 8.62 7.02
CA GLY A 154 -58.85 7.35 6.89
C GLY A 154 -60.20 7.34 7.62
N ALA A 155 -60.27 7.88 8.85
CA ALA A 155 -61.51 7.99 9.61
C ALA A 155 -62.52 8.93 8.93
N VAL A 156 -62.05 10.07 8.41
CA VAL A 156 -62.89 11.01 7.65
C VAL A 156 -63.41 10.37 6.36
N LEU A 157 -62.54 9.69 5.61
CA LEU A 157 -62.92 8.96 4.39
C LEU A 157 -63.94 7.86 4.67
N HIS A 158 -63.78 7.10 5.76
CA HIS A 158 -64.75 6.08 6.15
C HIS A 158 -66.09 6.67 6.60
N ALA A 159 -66.10 7.82 7.30
CA ALA A 159 -67.32 8.49 7.75
C ALA A 159 -68.14 9.08 6.61
N LEU A 160 -67.50 9.50 5.52
CA LEU A 160 -68.16 10.03 4.32
C LEU A 160 -68.84 8.95 3.45
N GLY A 161 -68.48 7.67 3.63
CA GLY A 161 -68.98 6.55 2.85
C GLY A 161 -68.63 6.64 1.34
N PRO A 162 -68.94 5.60 0.55
CA PRO A 162 -68.62 5.59 -0.88
C PRO A 162 -69.37 6.67 -1.69
N GLN A 163 -70.53 7.11 -1.19
CA GLN A 163 -71.36 8.13 -1.84
C GLN A 163 -70.84 9.56 -1.60
N GLY A 164 -70.30 9.84 -0.41
CA GLY A 164 -69.73 11.16 -0.07
C GLY A 164 -68.39 11.42 -0.75
N ILE A 165 -67.54 10.39 -0.90
CA ILE A 165 -66.26 10.50 -1.62
C ILE A 165 -66.51 10.84 -3.11
N GLY A 166 -67.51 10.20 -3.74
CA GLY A 166 -67.88 10.48 -5.12
C GLY A 166 -68.39 11.92 -5.32
N LEU A 167 -69.16 12.45 -4.37
CA LEU A 167 -69.65 13.83 -4.40
C LEU A 167 -68.52 14.86 -4.28
N ILE A 168 -67.55 14.65 -3.38
CA ILE A 168 -66.42 15.57 -3.19
C ILE A 168 -65.51 15.56 -4.41
N LEU A 169 -65.18 14.39 -4.96
CA LEU A 169 -64.37 14.28 -6.19
C LEU A 169 -65.11 14.88 -7.39
N GLY A 170 -66.41 14.62 -7.53
CA GLY A 170 -67.23 15.17 -8.60
C GLY A 170 -67.34 16.70 -8.54
N LEU A 171 -67.58 17.25 -7.34
CA LEU A 171 -67.68 18.69 -7.13
C LEU A 171 -66.30 19.37 -7.29
N GLY A 172 -65.22 18.73 -6.87
CA GLY A 172 -63.85 19.17 -7.12
C GLY A 172 -63.49 19.19 -8.61
N LEU A 173 -63.85 18.14 -9.36
CA LEU A 173 -63.62 18.07 -10.81
C LEU A 173 -64.42 19.16 -11.54
N LEU A 174 -65.66 19.39 -11.13
CA LEU A 174 -66.52 20.43 -11.68
C LEU A 174 -65.97 21.83 -11.39
N LEU A 175 -65.47 22.08 -10.18
CA LEU A 175 -64.87 23.35 -9.80
C LEU A 175 -63.54 23.59 -10.56
N SER A 176 -62.73 22.55 -10.73
CA SER A 176 -61.51 22.62 -11.55
C SER A 176 -61.81 22.89 -13.02
N LEU A 177 -62.85 22.27 -13.58
CA LEU A 177 -63.30 22.53 -14.95
C LEU A 177 -63.83 23.96 -15.12
N LEU A 178 -64.60 24.47 -14.14
CA LEU A 178 -65.07 25.85 -14.13
C LEU A 178 -63.92 26.85 -14.04
N LEU A 179 -62.90 26.59 -13.21
CA LEU A 179 -61.70 27.42 -13.14
C LEU A 179 -60.90 27.38 -14.44
N PHE A 180 -60.73 26.20 -15.04
CA PHE A 180 -60.01 26.04 -16.31
C PHE A 180 -60.74 26.74 -17.47
N PHE A 181 -62.06 26.55 -17.59
CA PHE A 181 -62.86 27.25 -18.60
C PHE A 181 -62.97 28.75 -18.34
N GLY A 182 -63.08 29.16 -17.08
CA GLY A 182 -63.07 30.56 -16.67
C GLY A 182 -61.75 31.25 -17.03
N ALA A 183 -60.63 30.61 -16.72
CA ALA A 183 -59.29 31.08 -17.09
C ALA A 183 -59.13 31.15 -18.62
N LYS A 184 -59.59 30.14 -19.36
CA LYS A 184 -59.53 30.13 -20.83
C LYS A 184 -60.41 31.23 -21.46
N ARG A 185 -61.59 31.50 -20.89
CA ARG A 185 -62.50 32.57 -21.33
C ARG A 185 -61.93 33.96 -21.07
N LEU A 186 -61.26 34.15 -19.93
CA LEU A 186 -60.54 35.38 -19.61
C LEU A 186 -59.36 35.63 -20.56
N LEU A 187 -58.60 34.58 -20.89
CA LEU A 187 -57.50 34.67 -21.86
C LEU A 187 -57.98 34.98 -23.28
N SER A 188 -59.12 34.41 -23.71
CA SER A 188 -59.73 34.67 -25.03
C SER A 188 -60.26 36.10 -25.21
N LEU A 189 -60.56 36.82 -24.13
CA LEU A 189 -61.02 38.22 -24.19
C LEU A 189 -59.86 39.21 -24.32
N GLY A 190 -58.66 38.84 -23.88
CA GLY A 190 -57.45 39.67 -23.97
C GLY A 190 -56.79 39.72 -25.35
N GLU A 191 -57.20 38.86 -26.30
CA GLU A 191 -56.67 38.84 -27.68
C GLU A 191 -57.50 39.67 -28.66
N LYS A 192 -58.61 40.26 -28.20
CA LYS A 192 -59.53 41.09 -29.03
C LYS A 192 -59.45 42.59 -28.76
N THR A 193 -58.43 43.04 -28.04
CA THR A 193 -58.10 44.45 -27.80
C THR A 193 -56.71 44.74 -28.35
#